data_AF-A0A9W9JDK7-F1
#
_entry.id   AF-A0A9W9JDK7-F1
#
_cell.length_a   1.000
_cell.length_b   1.000
_cell.length_c   1.000
_cell.angle_alpha   90.00
_cell.angle_beta   90.00
_cell.angle_gamma   90.00
#
_symmetry.space_group_name_H-M   'P 1'
#
loop_
_entity.id
_entity.type
_entity.pdbx_description
1 polymer ?
#
loop_
_entity_poly.entity_id
_entity_poly.type
_entity_poly.pdbx_seq_one_letter_code
_entity_poly.pdbx_strand_id
1 'polypeptide(L)'
;MSCFKETIPFKYRDLGKPNRFLGSSLSRGKQGIFLNQKAYAEEIFVKTGLQTATSIDKDVPREDDNANPLEDQPTVSPSEAKAYIEHIGKLGWLVDKSRPDIALAVNKLQR
;
A
#
# COMPACT_ATOMS: atom_id res chain seq x y z
N MET A 1 -4.46 52.80 -10.67
CA MET A 1 -5.23 51.64 -10.15
C MET A 1 -4.30 50.77 -9.31
N SER A 2 -4.18 51.06 -8.01
CA SER A 2 -3.42 50.22 -7.08
C SER A 2 -4.38 49.14 -6.56
N CYS A 3 -4.31 47.95 -7.16
CA CYS A 3 -5.00 46.76 -6.65
C CYS A 3 -4.20 46.28 -5.43
N PHE A 4 -4.43 46.92 -4.27
CA PHE A 4 -3.85 46.49 -3.01
C PHE A 4 -4.35 45.06 -2.73
N LYS A 5 -3.43 44.09 -2.76
CA LYS A 5 -3.66 42.76 -2.20
C LYS A 5 -3.85 42.95 -0.70
N GLU A 6 -5.08 42.91 -0.22
CA GLU A 6 -5.37 42.82 1.21
C GLU A 6 -4.86 41.49 1.75
N THR A 7 -3.79 41.53 2.54
CA THR A 7 -3.32 40.38 3.30
C THR A 7 -4.24 40.16 4.50
N ILE A 8 -5.14 39.19 4.38
CA ILE A 8 -6.01 38.75 5.48
C ILE A 8 -5.14 38.01 6.51
N PRO A 9 -5.05 38.47 7.77
CA PRO A 9 -4.29 37.79 8.80
C PRO A 9 -5.00 36.50 9.21
N PHE A 10 -4.52 35.36 8.71
CA PHE A 10 -5.03 34.04 9.09
C PHE A 10 -4.37 33.57 10.39
N LYS A 11 -5.17 33.31 11.43
CA LYS A 11 -4.70 32.74 12.69
C LYS A 11 -4.55 31.22 12.52
N TYR A 12 -3.32 30.75 12.31
CA TYR A 12 -3.02 29.32 12.29
C TYR A 12 -2.46 28.84 13.63
N ARG A 13 -2.69 27.56 13.91
CA ARG A 13 -2.07 26.86 15.04
C ARG A 13 -0.88 26.08 14.51
N ASP A 14 0.29 26.31 15.07
CA ASP A 14 1.44 25.44 14.82
C ASP A 14 1.20 24.08 15.51
N LEU A 15 1.15 23.02 14.72
CA LEU A 15 1.00 21.64 15.19
C LEU A 15 2.36 20.98 15.45
N GLY A 16 3.44 21.73 15.27
CA GLY A 16 4.80 21.25 15.38
C GLY A 16 5.21 20.40 14.17
N LYS A 17 6.20 19.54 14.41
CA LYS A 17 6.81 18.71 13.37
C LYS A 17 5.83 17.62 12.93
N PRO A 18 5.65 17.39 11.61
CA PRO A 18 4.78 16.32 11.13
C PRO A 18 5.36 14.94 11.50
N ASN A 19 4.49 14.08 12.02
CA ASN A 19 4.78 12.69 12.37
C ASN A 19 4.22 11.68 11.35
N ARG A 20 3.34 12.12 10.45
CA ARG A 20 2.74 11.31 9.41
C ARG A 20 2.70 12.09 8.11
N PHE A 21 2.98 11.41 7.00
CA PHE A 21 2.88 11.97 5.66
C PHE A 21 2.32 10.90 4.72
N LEU A 22 1.24 11.23 4.00
CA LEU A 22 0.55 10.32 3.07
C LEU A 22 0.28 8.94 3.70
N GLY A 23 -0.25 8.90 4.92
CA GLY A 23 -0.55 7.65 5.61
C GLY A 23 0.67 6.91 6.19
N SER A 24 1.90 7.32 5.88
CA SER A 24 3.14 6.71 6.37
C SER A 24 3.69 7.47 7.58
N SER A 25 4.27 6.77 8.56
CA SER A 25 4.89 7.42 9.73
C SER A 25 6.27 7.98 9.39
N LEU A 26 6.63 9.08 10.04
CA LEU A 26 7.94 9.71 9.93
C LEU A 26 8.72 9.50 11.21
N SER A 27 9.92 8.96 11.13
CA SER A 27 10.88 8.93 12.23
C SER A 27 12.07 9.84 11.90
N ARG A 28 12.59 10.53 12.91
CA ARG A 28 13.70 11.48 12.75
C ARG A 28 14.88 10.96 13.54
N GLY A 29 15.98 10.70 12.87
CA GLY A 29 17.24 10.26 13.47
C GLY A 29 18.37 11.25 13.18
N LYS A 30 19.56 10.96 13.69
CA LYS A 30 20.77 11.77 13.42
C LYS A 30 21.12 11.84 11.93
N GLN A 31 20.76 10.82 11.16
CA GLN A 31 21.07 10.68 9.74
C GLN A 31 20.00 11.26 8.80
N GLY A 32 18.87 11.72 9.33
CA GLY A 32 17.79 12.29 8.51
C GLY A 32 16.40 11.86 8.95
N ILE A 33 15.45 11.96 8.01
CA ILE A 33 14.05 11.60 8.20
C ILE A 33 13.80 10.29 7.45
N PHE A 34 13.22 9.32 8.12
CA PHE A 34 12.86 8.02 7.58
C PHE A 34 11.35 7.88 7.49
N LEU A 35 10.88 7.27 6.41
CA LEU A 35 9.48 6.94 6.18
C LEU A 35 9.24 5.48 6.57
N ASN A 36 8.16 5.20 7.29
CA ASN A 36 7.82 3.86 7.75
C ASN A 36 6.34 3.54 7.49
N GLN A 37 6.08 2.35 6.95
CA GLN A 37 4.74 1.85 6.62
C GLN A 37 4.34 0.60 7.40
N LYS A 38 5.07 0.23 8.45
CA LYS A 38 4.84 -0.97 9.26
C LYS A 38 3.39 -1.06 9.76
N ALA A 39 2.85 0.04 10.29
CA ALA A 39 1.47 0.07 10.76
C ALA A 39 0.44 -0.23 9.65
N TYR A 40 0.73 0.22 8.42
CA TYR A 40 -0.13 -0.05 7.27
C TYR A 40 -0.01 -1.52 6.82
N ALA A 41 1.20 -2.07 6.79
CA ALA A 41 1.42 -3.49 6.49
C ALA A 41 0.72 -4.40 7.52
N GLU A 42 0.83 -4.08 8.81
CA GLU A 42 0.14 -4.80 9.89
C GLU A 42 -1.38 -4.72 9.73
N GLU A 43 -1.93 -3.56 9.38
CA GLU A 43 -3.36 -3.40 9.12
C GLU A 43 -3.84 -4.30 7.97
N ILE A 44 -3.04 -4.44 6.89
CA ILE A 44 -3.37 -5.35 5.80
C ILE A 44 -3.44 -6.79 6.34
N PHE A 45 -2.43 -7.25 7.07
CA PHE A 45 -2.41 -8.63 7.60
C PHE A 45 -3.58 -8.91 8.54
N VAL A 46 -3.96 -7.93 9.37
CA VAL A 46 -5.14 -8.05 10.24
C VAL A 46 -6.40 -8.19 9.40
N LYS A 47 -6.59 -7.33 8.39
CA LYS A 47 -7.79 -7.34 7.53
C LYS A 47 -7.93 -8.60 6.70
N THR A 48 -6.81 -9.18 6.26
CA THR A 48 -6.80 -10.42 5.46
C THR A 48 -6.76 -11.67 6.31
N GLY A 49 -6.63 -11.56 7.64
CA GLY A 49 -6.47 -12.72 8.53
C GLY A 49 -5.15 -13.48 8.36
N LEU A 50 -4.11 -12.83 7.81
CA LEU A 50 -2.82 -13.47 7.46
C LEU A 50 -1.73 -13.28 8.53
N GLN A 51 -2.09 -12.95 9.77
CA GLN A 51 -1.13 -12.68 10.84
C GLN A 51 -0.26 -13.90 11.21
N THR A 52 -0.80 -15.10 11.04
CA THR A 52 -0.14 -16.37 11.35
C THR A 52 0.39 -17.08 10.10
N ALA A 53 0.42 -16.38 8.96
CA ALA A 53 0.95 -16.92 7.72
C ALA A 53 2.43 -17.31 7.91
N THR A 54 2.78 -18.51 7.47
CA THR A 54 4.16 -19.03 7.55
C THR A 54 4.96 -18.56 6.34
N SER A 55 6.20 -18.15 6.54
CA SER A 55 7.11 -17.85 5.43
C SER A 55 7.38 -19.13 4.64
N ILE A 56 7.18 -19.07 3.33
CA ILE A 56 7.54 -20.17 2.42
C ILE A 56 8.85 -19.75 1.75
N ASP A 57 9.97 -20.35 2.15
CA ASP A 57 11.30 -20.10 1.56
C ASP A 57 11.48 -20.71 0.17
N LYS A 58 10.50 -21.47 -0.31
CA LYS A 58 10.58 -22.21 -1.57
C LYS A 58 9.97 -21.39 -2.69
N ASP A 59 10.68 -21.33 -3.82
CA ASP A 59 10.10 -21.13 -5.14
C ASP A 59 9.02 -22.20 -5.32
N VAL A 60 7.77 -21.87 -4.96
CA VAL A 60 6.62 -22.70 -5.30
C VAL A 60 6.63 -22.79 -6.82
N PRO A 61 6.77 -23.99 -7.41
CA PRO A 61 6.66 -24.16 -8.85
C PRO A 61 5.29 -23.60 -9.24
N ARG A 62 5.29 -22.47 -9.95
CA ARG A 62 4.05 -21.97 -10.54
C ARG A 62 3.74 -22.93 -11.66
N GLU A 63 2.59 -23.59 -11.58
CA GLU A 63 2.04 -24.32 -12.71
C GLU A 63 1.98 -23.37 -13.91
N ASP A 64 2.28 -23.90 -15.10
CA ASP A 64 2.58 -23.18 -16.33
C ASP A 64 1.78 -21.87 -16.51
N ASP A 65 2.48 -20.79 -16.90
CA ASP A 65 1.91 -19.53 -17.41
C ASP A 65 1.03 -19.73 -18.68
N ASN A 66 0.76 -20.98 -19.08
CA ASN A 66 -0.09 -21.41 -20.20
C ASN A 66 -1.50 -21.83 -19.78
N ALA A 67 -1.88 -21.72 -18.50
CA ALA A 67 -3.27 -21.91 -18.09
C ALA A 67 -4.14 -20.89 -18.82
N ASN A 68 -4.97 -21.38 -19.75
CA ASN A 68 -5.79 -20.57 -20.64
C ASN A 68 -6.88 -19.88 -19.78
N PRO A 69 -6.85 -18.55 -19.58
CA PRO A 69 -7.78 -17.86 -18.66
C PRO A 69 -9.26 -17.96 -19.07
N LEU A 70 -9.50 -18.45 -20.29
CA LEU A 70 -10.82 -18.55 -20.92
C LEU A 70 -11.63 -19.77 -20.46
N GLU A 71 -11.02 -20.76 -19.79
CA GLU A 71 -11.74 -21.97 -19.33
C GLU A 71 -12.21 -21.88 -17.88
N ASP A 72 -11.57 -21.07 -17.04
CA ASP A 72 -12.01 -20.83 -15.67
C ASP A 72 -13.07 -19.72 -15.64
N GLN A 73 -14.35 -20.11 -15.67
CA GLN A 73 -15.38 -19.19 -15.22
C GLN A 73 -15.07 -18.78 -13.77
N PRO A 74 -15.12 -17.48 -13.43
CA PRO A 74 -14.85 -17.05 -12.07
C PRO A 74 -15.89 -17.67 -11.15
N THR A 75 -15.47 -18.71 -10.43
CA THR A 75 -16.28 -19.40 -9.42
C THR A 75 -16.47 -18.51 -8.16
N VAL A 76 -15.78 -17.36 -8.15
CA VAL A 76 -15.76 -16.39 -7.05
C VAL A 76 -16.96 -15.45 -7.11
N SER A 77 -17.51 -15.16 -5.93
CA SER A 77 -18.58 -14.18 -5.80
C SER A 77 -18.11 -12.77 -6.18
N PRO A 78 -19.01 -11.88 -6.63
CA PRO A 78 -18.67 -10.49 -6.92
C PRO A 78 -18.03 -9.75 -5.72
N SER A 79 -18.41 -10.12 -4.50
CA SER A 79 -17.82 -9.60 -3.26
C SER A 79 -16.35 -10.00 -3.09
N GLU A 80 -16.02 -11.25 -3.39
CA GLU A 80 -14.64 -11.76 -3.27
C GLU A 80 -13.75 -11.14 -4.34
N ALA A 81 -14.24 -11.01 -5.57
CA ALA A 81 -13.52 -10.32 -6.65
C ALA A 81 -13.20 -8.86 -6.26
N LYS A 82 -14.16 -8.15 -5.66
CA LYS A 82 -13.94 -6.78 -5.17
C LYS A 82 -12.92 -6.73 -4.05
N ALA A 83 -13.00 -7.64 -3.08
CA ALA A 83 -12.05 -7.72 -1.98
C ALA A 83 -10.62 -8.01 -2.48
N TYR A 84 -10.49 -8.89 -3.49
CA TYR A 84 -9.22 -9.19 -4.13
C TYR A 84 -8.59 -7.95 -4.79
N ILE A 85 -9.35 -7.20 -5.59
CA ILE A 85 -8.89 -5.96 -6.22
C ILE A 85 -8.49 -4.92 -5.15
N GLU A 86 -9.28 -4.81 -4.07
CA GLU A 86 -8.96 -3.92 -2.95
C GLU A 86 -7.63 -4.31 -2.28
N HIS A 87 -7.41 -5.61 -2.04
CA HIS A 87 -6.16 -6.10 -1.45
C HIS A 87 -4.96 -5.84 -2.37
N ILE A 88 -5.09 -6.05 -3.68
CA ILE A 88 -4.04 -5.70 -4.64
C ILE A 88 -3.73 -4.21 -4.59
N GLY A 89 -4.74 -3.34 -4.52
CA GLY A 89 -4.53 -1.89 -4.40
C GLY A 89 -3.74 -1.52 -3.14
N LYS A 90 -4.04 -2.16 -2.01
CA LYS A 90 -3.28 -1.97 -0.75
C LYS A 90 -1.84 -2.46 -0.87
N LEU A 91 -1.60 -3.61 -1.51
CA LEU A 91 -0.26 -4.12 -1.76
C LEU A 91 0.51 -3.21 -2.73
N GLY A 92 -0.15 -2.66 -3.76
CA GLY A 92 0.43 -1.69 -4.68
C GLY A 92 0.93 -0.43 -3.97
N TRP A 93 0.20 0.06 -2.96
CA TRP A 93 0.66 1.18 -2.14
C TRP A 93 1.95 0.88 -1.36
N LEU A 94 2.10 -0.35 -0.83
CA LEU A 94 3.34 -0.77 -0.18
C LEU A 94 4.51 -0.82 -1.17
N VAL A 95 4.26 -1.35 -2.37
CA VAL A 95 5.25 -1.46 -3.46
C VAL A 95 5.77 -0.08 -3.86
N ASP A 96 4.87 0.87 -4.12
CA ASP A 96 5.24 2.21 -4.59
C ASP A 96 6.07 3.00 -3.56
N LYS A 97 5.89 2.72 -2.26
CA LYS A 97 6.44 3.57 -1.19
C LYS A 97 7.58 2.98 -0.39
N SER A 98 7.58 1.67 -0.08
CA SER A 98 8.57 1.11 0.85
C SER A 98 9.02 -0.32 0.57
N ARG A 99 8.32 -1.07 -0.30
CA ARG A 99 8.56 -2.50 -0.53
C ARG A 99 8.72 -2.84 -2.01
N PRO A 100 9.80 -2.38 -2.68
CA PRO A 100 10.07 -2.75 -4.07
C PRO A 100 10.34 -4.26 -4.24
N ASP A 101 10.73 -4.95 -3.17
CA ASP A 101 11.03 -6.38 -3.15
C ASP A 101 9.84 -7.28 -3.55
N ILE A 102 8.61 -6.84 -3.29
CA ILE A 102 7.40 -7.61 -3.63
C ILE A 102 6.74 -7.15 -4.95
N ALA A 103 7.31 -6.17 -5.65
CA ALA A 103 6.70 -5.55 -6.83
C ALA A 103 6.35 -6.56 -7.93
N LEU A 104 7.27 -7.50 -8.21
CA LEU A 104 7.06 -8.53 -9.22
C LEU A 104 5.86 -9.42 -8.88
N ALA A 105 5.71 -9.81 -7.62
CA ALA A 105 4.62 -10.66 -7.18
C ALA A 105 3.27 -9.95 -7.33
N VAL A 106 3.19 -8.68 -6.91
CA VAL A 106 1.97 -7.87 -7.03
C VAL A 106 1.57 -7.64 -8.49
N ASN A 107 2.54 -7.36 -9.37
CA ASN A 107 2.27 -7.16 -10.80
C ASN A 107 1.74 -8.42 -11.49
N LYS A 108 2.14 -9.62 -11.04
CA LYS A 108 1.57 -10.86 -11.55
C LYS A 108 0.11 -11.05 -11.14
N LEU A 109 -0.27 -10.61 -9.94
CA LEU A 109 -1.65 -10.68 -9.43
C LEU A 109 -2.61 -9.70 -10.12
N GLN A 110 -2.08 -8.68 -10.78
CA GLN A 110 -2.85 -7.65 -11.51
C GLN A 110 -3.21 -8.05 -12.95
N ARG A 111 -2.61 -9.11 -13.47
CA ARG A 111 -2.86 -9.62 -14.82
C ARG A 111 -3.99 -10.62 -14.81
#